data_AF-A0AAV8XNX4-F1
#
_entry.id   AF-A0AAV8XNX4-F1
#
_cell.length_a   1.000
_cell.length_b   1.000
_cell.length_c   1.000
_cell.angle_alpha   90.00
_cell.angle_beta   90.00
_cell.angle_gamma   90.00
#
_symmetry.space_group_name_H-M   'P 1'
#
loop_
_entity.id
_entity.type
_entity.pdbx_description
1 polymer ?
#
loop_
_entity_poly.entity_id
_entity_poly.type
_entity_poly.pdbx_seq_one_letter_code
_entity_poly.pdbx_strand_id
1 'polypeptide(L)'
;MTNKLNDRFQSIPLQQYLCVDEQLCATKGRHYIKHYLSAKPHKWGYKLYMLYGTDGFSYKFEIYTGDENNPKYRKPEDSNLGLSTNIVLRLC
;
A
#
# COMPACT_ATOMS: atom_id res chain seq x y z
N MET A 1 7.83 11.77 -3.93
CA MET A 1 8.73 11.13 -2.94
C MET A 1 8.52 9.62 -2.88
N THR A 2 7.28 9.15 -2.72
CA THR A 2 6.90 7.72 -2.74
C THR A 2 7.32 6.99 -4.01
N ASN A 3 7.10 7.56 -5.19
CA ASN A 3 7.51 6.94 -6.47
C ASN A 3 9.01 6.65 -6.51
N LYS A 4 9.85 7.60 -6.06
CA LYS A 4 11.31 7.42 -6.00
C LYS A 4 11.75 6.27 -5.08
N LEU A 5 10.98 5.97 -4.03
CA LEU A 5 11.24 4.82 -3.17
C LEU A 5 10.85 3.51 -3.86
N ASN A 6 9.68 3.49 -4.51
CA ASN A 6 9.26 2.34 -5.31
C ASN A 6 10.26 2.04 -6.43
N ASP A 7 10.76 3.07 -7.14
CA ASP A 7 11.78 2.89 -8.19
C ASP A 7 13.06 2.23 -7.65
N ARG A 8 13.44 2.56 -6.40
CA ARG A 8 14.58 1.94 -5.72
C ARG A 8 14.29 0.52 -5.26
N PHE A 9 13.09 0.23 -4.77
CA PHE A 9 12.73 -1.12 -4.33
C PHE A 9 12.63 -2.07 -5.52
N GLN A 10 12.10 -1.58 -6.64
CA GLN A 10 11.98 -2.33 -7.90
C GLN A 10 13.32 -2.55 -8.62
N SER A 11 14.41 -1.88 -8.22
CA SER A 11 15.73 -2.22 -8.77
C SER A 11 16.27 -3.56 -8.24
N ILE A 12 15.63 -4.13 -7.22
CA ILE A 12 15.96 -5.45 -6.69
C ILE A 12 15.12 -6.51 -7.43
N PRO A 13 15.72 -7.61 -7.90
CA PRO A 13 14.98 -8.69 -8.56
C PRO A 13 13.86 -9.24 -7.67
N LEU A 14 12.67 -9.42 -8.26
CA LEU A 14 11.52 -10.03 -7.60
C LEU A 14 11.79 -11.50 -7.29
N GLN A 15 11.28 -11.95 -6.14
CA GLN A 15 11.23 -13.36 -5.79
C GLN A 15 10.06 -14.06 -6.49
N GLN A 16 10.17 -15.38 -6.60
CA GLN A 16 9.12 -16.23 -7.17
C GLN A 16 7.83 -16.20 -6.33
N TYR A 17 7.96 -16.08 -5.00
CA TYR A 17 6.84 -16.07 -4.08
C TYR A 17 6.72 -14.69 -3.46
N LEU A 18 5.55 -14.08 -3.63
CA LEU A 18 5.25 -12.73 -3.18
C LEU A 18 3.94 -12.72 -2.39
N CYS A 19 3.83 -11.76 -1.47
CA CYS A 19 2.63 -11.56 -0.66
C CYS A 19 2.23 -10.09 -0.68
N VAL A 20 0.94 -9.83 -0.84
CA VAL A 20 0.35 -8.49 -0.68
C VAL A 20 -0.38 -8.45 0.65
N ASP A 21 -0.01 -7.51 1.52
CA ASP A 21 -0.64 -7.34 2.83
C ASP A 21 -0.61 -5.86 3.29
N GLU A 22 -1.26 -5.58 4.42
CA GLU A 22 -1.41 -4.28 5.04
C GLU A 22 -0.40 -4.04 6.17
N GLN A 23 0.41 -3.00 6.04
CA GLN A 23 1.27 -2.48 7.11
C GLN A 23 0.72 -1.17 7.66
N LEU A 24 0.75 -1.02 8.98
CA LEU A 24 0.41 0.24 9.65
C LEU A 24 1.67 0.90 10.20
N CYS A 25 2.01 2.07 9.68
CA CYS A 25 3.09 2.90 10.20
C CYS A 25 2.57 3.81 11.31
N ALA A 26 2.87 3.47 12.55
CA ALA A 26 2.33 4.16 13.73
C ALA A 26 2.74 5.64 13.76
N THR A 27 1.80 6.52 14.10
CA THR A 27 2.09 7.97 14.23
C THR A 27 1.22 8.64 15.27
N LYS A 28 1.77 9.63 15.96
CA LYS A 28 1.03 10.57 16.81
C LYS A 28 0.63 11.84 16.06
N GLY A 29 1.09 12.02 14.82
CA GLY A 29 0.78 13.17 13.98
C GLY A 29 -0.74 13.34 13.76
N ARG A 30 -1.16 14.59 13.56
CA ARG A 30 -2.52 14.93 13.13
C ARG A 30 -2.51 15.12 11.63
N HIS A 31 -3.06 14.14 10.92
CA HIS A 31 -3.23 14.19 9.46
C HIS A 31 -4.50 13.43 9.08
N TYR A 32 -5.16 13.83 7.99
CA TYR A 32 -6.47 13.29 7.63
C TYR A 32 -6.42 11.83 7.12
N ILE A 33 -5.36 11.43 6.40
CA ILE A 33 -5.13 10.04 5.96
C ILE A 33 -4.70 9.08 7.09
N LYS A 34 -4.73 9.53 8.35
CA LYS A 34 -4.40 8.66 9.48
C LYS A 34 -5.59 7.76 9.75
N HIS A 35 -5.34 6.46 9.78
CA HIS A 35 -6.37 5.46 10.03
C HIS A 35 -6.24 4.84 11.42
N TYR A 36 -7.39 4.47 11.97
CA TYR A 36 -7.49 3.65 13.17
C TYR A 36 -7.72 2.18 12.78
N LEU A 37 -6.85 1.29 13.23
CA LEU A 37 -7.01 -0.16 13.08
C LEU A 37 -7.02 -0.80 14.48
N SER A 38 -8.20 -1.24 14.93
CA SER A 38 -8.42 -1.76 16.28
C SER A 38 -7.59 -3.00 16.61
N ALA A 39 -7.32 -3.84 15.61
CA ALA A 39 -6.58 -5.09 15.75
C ALA A 39 -5.06 -4.94 15.73
N LYS A 40 -4.52 -3.73 15.46
CA LYS A 40 -3.06 -3.51 15.45
C LYS A 40 -2.56 -3.08 16.85
N PRO A 41 -1.34 -3.47 17.27
CA PRO A 41 -0.79 -3.09 18.58
C PRO A 41 -0.76 -1.57 18.80
N HIS A 42 -0.31 -0.84 17.79
CA HIS A 42 -0.46 0.61 17.72
C HIS A 42 -1.64 0.93 16.81
N LYS A 43 -2.73 1.41 17.39
CA LYS A 43 -4.00 1.51 16.66
C LYS A 43 -4.07 2.66 15.67
N TRP A 44 -3.23 3.67 15.79
CA TRP A 44 -3.25 4.88 14.95
C TRP A 44 -1.99 4.97 14.09
N GLY A 45 -2.17 5.07 12.78
CA GLY A 45 -1.05 5.13 11.84
C GLY A 45 -1.45 5.46 10.40
N TYR A 46 -0.45 5.57 9.54
CA TYR A 46 -0.65 5.55 8.10
C TYR A 46 -0.76 4.10 7.64
N LYS A 47 -1.82 3.77 6.91
CA LYS A 47 -2.03 2.44 6.37
C LYS A 47 -1.36 2.35 5.00
N LEU A 48 -0.58 1.29 4.78
CA LEU A 48 0.11 1.01 3.52
C LEU A 48 -0.29 -0.38 3.04
N TYR A 49 -0.51 -0.52 1.74
CA TYR A 49 -0.53 -1.82 1.06
C TYR A 49 0.86 -2.07 0.50
N MET A 50 1.41 -3.26 0.77
CA MET A 50 2.81 -3.55 0.56
C MET A 50 2.94 -4.91 -0.16
N LEU A 51 3.86 -4.99 -1.12
CA LEU A 51 4.27 -6.22 -1.78
C LEU A 51 5.58 -6.71 -1.17
N TYR A 52 5.54 -7.86 -0.51
CA TYR A 52 6.69 -8.47 0.16
C TYR A 52 7.19 -9.72 -0.54
N GLY A 53 8.50 -9.94 -0.45
CA GLY A 53 9.13 -11.25 -0.64
C GLY A 53 9.04 -12.11 0.61
N THR A 54 9.39 -13.38 0.42
CA THR A 54 9.50 -14.38 1.51
C THR A 54 10.61 -14.07 2.52
N ASP A 55 11.58 -13.25 2.14
CA ASP A 55 12.63 -12.72 3.01
C ASP A 55 12.20 -11.50 3.84
N GLY A 56 10.96 -11.03 3.65
CA GLY A 56 10.43 -9.83 4.30
C GLY A 56 10.81 -8.53 3.62
N PHE A 57 11.52 -8.55 2.48
CA PHE A 57 11.82 -7.35 1.72
C PHE A 57 10.57 -6.82 1.00
N SER A 58 10.38 -5.50 1.01
CA SER A 58 9.25 -4.86 0.32
C SER A 58 9.68 -4.35 -1.05
N TYR A 59 9.04 -4.84 -2.11
CA TYR A 59 9.35 -4.49 -3.49
C TYR A 59 8.54 -3.30 -4.02
N LYS A 60 7.36 -3.07 -3.47
CA LYS A 60 6.46 -2.00 -3.91
C LYS A 60 5.44 -1.71 -2.82
N PHE A 61 5.01 -0.46 -2.72
CA PHE A 61 3.94 -0.09 -1.81
C PHE A 61 3.06 1.05 -2.33
N GLU A 62 1.87 1.14 -1.74
CA GLU A 62 0.91 2.21 -1.95
C GLU A 62 0.37 2.68 -0.59
N ILE A 63 0.26 4.00 -0.40
CA ILE A 63 -0.30 4.58 0.83
C ILE A 63 -1.80 4.66 0.66
N TYR A 64 -2.54 4.14 1.63
CA TYR A 64 -4.00 4.27 1.68
C TYR A 64 -4.37 5.69 2.15
N THR A 65 -5.17 6.38 1.35
CA THR A 65 -5.68 7.72 1.61
C THR A 65 -7.18 7.72 1.95
N GLY A 66 -7.90 6.65 1.60
CA GLY A 66 -9.35 6.56 1.75
C GLY A 66 -10.15 7.02 0.52
N ASP A 67 -9.46 7.50 -0.51
CA ASP A 67 -10.05 8.10 -1.72
C ASP A 67 -9.95 7.19 -2.96
N GLU A 68 -9.50 5.94 -2.82
CA GLU A 68 -9.17 5.04 -3.93
C GLU A 68 -10.41 4.61 -4.74
N ASN A 69 -11.59 4.65 -4.12
CA ASN A 69 -12.87 4.40 -4.80
C ASN A 69 -13.50 5.67 -5.37
N ASN A 70 -12.94 6.84 -5.11
CA ASN A 70 -13.45 8.09 -5.63
C ASN A 70 -13.15 8.16 -7.14
N PRO A 71 -14.16 8.24 -8.01
CA PRO A 71 -13.95 8.26 -9.46
C PRO A 71 -13.01 9.38 -9.93
N LYS A 72 -12.91 10.47 -9.16
CA LYS A 72 -12.01 11.59 -9.44
C LYS A 72 -10.53 11.24 -9.31
N TYR A 73 -10.19 10.34 -8.39
CA TYR A 73 -8.80 10.01 -8.04
C TYR A 73 -8.37 8.62 -8.54
N ARG A 74 -9.34 7.87 -9.04
CA ARG A 74 -9.14 6.59 -9.70
C ARG A 74 -8.28 6.77 -10.96
N LYS A 75 -7.31 5.89 -11.17
CA LYS A 75 -6.50 5.94 -12.39
C LYS A 75 -7.32 5.47 -13.59
N PRO A 76 -7.16 6.08 -14.78
CA PRO A 76 -7.87 5.66 -16.00
C PRO A 76 -7.70 4.16 -16.32
N GLU A 77 -6.53 3.61 -16.01
CA GLU A 77 -6.16 2.21 -16.21
C GLU A 77 -6.75 1.23 -15.17
N ASP A 78 -7.23 1.73 -14.02
CA ASP A 78 -7.83 0.86 -13.02
C ASP A 78 -9.14 0.29 -13.58
N SER A 79 -9.27 -1.05 -13.59
CA SER A 79 -10.50 -1.77 -13.94
C SER A 79 -11.51 -1.73 -12.79
N ASN A 80 -12.83 -1.66 -13.01
CA ASN A 80 -13.81 -1.45 -11.91
C ASN A 80 -14.12 -2.74 -11.16
N LEU A 81 -13.07 -3.35 -10.61
CA LEU A 81 -13.07 -4.69 -10.00
C LEU A 81 -13.08 -4.65 -8.47
N GLY A 82 -13.24 -3.47 -7.88
CA GLY A 82 -13.22 -3.24 -6.44
C GLY A 82 -11.83 -2.90 -5.88
N LEU A 83 -11.83 -2.36 -4.66
CA LEU A 83 -10.64 -1.79 -4.02
C LEU A 83 -9.51 -2.81 -3.87
N SER A 84 -9.80 -3.97 -3.27
CA SER A 84 -8.82 -5.03 -3.02
C SER A 84 -8.19 -5.54 -4.31
N THR A 85 -9.02 -5.81 -5.32
CA THR A 85 -8.54 -6.29 -6.63
C THR A 85 -7.61 -5.27 -7.28
N ASN A 86 -8.02 -3.99 -7.27
CA ASN A 86 -7.22 -2.94 -7.89
C ASN A 86 -5.89 -2.72 -7.19
N ILE A 87 -5.85 -2.83 -5.85
CA ILE A 87 -4.59 -2.76 -5.10
C ILE A 87 -3.66 -3.89 -5.51
N VAL A 88 -4.16 -5.12 -5.59
CA VAL A 88 -3.34 -6.27 -6.01
C VAL A 88 -2.81 -6.08 -7.43
N LEU A 89 -3.67 -5.68 -8.37
CA LEU A 89 -3.28 -5.41 -9.76
C LEU A 89 -2.28 -4.26 -9.91
N ARG A 90 -2.34 -3.26 -9.04
CA ARG A 90 -1.36 -2.16 -9.04
C ARG A 90 -0.05 -2.54 -8.39
N LEU A 91 -0.04 -3.48 -7.44
CA LEU A 91 1.17 -3.86 -6.72
C LEU A 91 1.96 -4.95 -7.44
N CYS A 92 1.29 -5.94 -8.01
CA CYS A 92 1.90 -6.95 -8.88
C CYS A 92 2.16 -6.41 -10.29
#